data_AF-A0A3B1D4I5-F1
#
_entry.id   AF-A0A3B1D4I5-F1
#
_cell.length_a   1.000
_cell.length_b   1.000
_cell.length_c   1.000
_cell.angle_alpha   90.00
_cell.angle_beta   90.00
_cell.angle_gamma   90.00
#
_symmetry.space_group_name_H-M   'P 1'
#
loop_
_entity.id
_entity.type
_entity.pdbx_description
1 polymer ?
#
loop_
_entity_poly.entity_id
_entity_poly.type
_entity_poly.pdbx_seq_one_letter_code
_entity_poly.pdbx_strand_id
1 'polypeptide(L)' 'MYAVAEVIDDLCVANKGCRLCIMYCPEANTILFDKEKKVAVVVEPRCKGCELCVVVCSAAKHNAIELVHR' A
#
# COMPACT_ATOMS: atom_id res chain seq x y z
N MET A 1 1.43 -15.39 13.50
CA MET A 1 2.19 -14.63 12.49
C MET A 1 1.27 -14.40 11.30
N TYR A 2 0.92 -13.17 10.97
CA TYR A 2 0.12 -12.85 9.78
C TYR A 2 0.90 -11.91 8.86
N ALA A 3 0.64 -12.04 7.56
CA ALA A 3 1.23 -11.19 6.55
C ALA A 3 0.47 -9.85 6.49
N VAL A 4 1.20 -8.74 6.49
CA VAL A 4 0.66 -7.39 6.36
C VAL A 4 1.47 -6.61 5.33
N ALA A 5 0.80 -5.78 4.53
CA ALA A 5 1.48 -4.90 3.60
C ALA A 5 2.08 -3.69 4.34
N GLU A 6 3.28 -3.30 3.97
CA GLU A 6 3.98 -2.12 4.48
C GLU A 6 4.37 -1.21 3.31
N VAL A 7 4.17 0.10 3.48
CA VAL A 7 4.53 1.10 2.46
C VAL A 7 5.87 1.71 2.84
N ILE A 8 6.79 1.77 1.88
CA ILE A 8 8.08 2.43 2.01
C ILE A 8 7.88 3.90 1.60
N ASP A 9 7.81 4.80 2.60
CA ASP A 9 7.48 6.22 2.43
C ASP A 9 8.33 6.89 1.33
N ASP A 10 9.64 6.62 1.28
CA ASP A 10 10.59 7.23 0.34
C ASP A 10 10.39 6.84 -1.13
N LEU A 11 9.78 5.67 -1.38
CA LEU A 11 9.52 5.16 -2.73
C LEU A 11 8.11 5.49 -3.21
N CYS A 12 7.21 5.84 -2.29
CA CYS A 12 5.81 6.08 -2.61
C CYS A 12 5.63 7.39 -3.39
N VAL A 13 4.99 7.32 -4.56
CA VAL A 13 4.70 8.50 -5.40
C VAL A 13 3.23 8.94 -5.34
N ALA A 14 2.54 8.66 -4.23
CA ALA A 14 1.16 9.08 -4.06
C ALA A 14 0.99 10.61 -4.04
N ASN A 15 2.02 11.34 -3.62
CA ASN A 15 2.14 12.79 -3.75
C ASN A 15 2.06 13.29 -5.20
N LYS A 16 2.44 12.47 -6.19
CA LYS A 16 2.35 12.74 -7.64
C LYS A 16 1.06 12.22 -8.26
N GLY A 17 0.14 11.68 -7.45
CA GLY A 17 -1.19 11.23 -7.87
C GLY A 17 -1.37 9.72 -8.03
N CYS A 18 -0.32 8.90 -7.85
CA CYS A 18 -0.47 7.45 -7.91
C CYS A 18 -1.29 6.94 -6.70
N ARG A 19 -2.40 6.27 -6.95
CA ARG A 19 -3.29 5.71 -5.90
C ARG A 19 -3.79 4.32 -6.26
N LEU A 20 -3.05 3.60 -7.10
CA LEU A 20 -3.48 2.30 -7.61
C LEU A 20 -3.64 1.28 -6.48
N CYS A 21 -2.73 1.24 -5.49
CA CYS A 21 -2.88 0.36 -4.34
C CYS A 21 -4.20 0.60 -3.56
N ILE A 22 -4.63 1.85 -3.43
CA ILE A 22 -5.92 2.21 -2.81
C ILE A 22 -7.09 1.71 -3.67
N MET A 23 -7.02 1.90 -4.98
CA MET A 23 -8.09 1.53 -5.92
C MET A 23 -8.24 0.01 -6.11
N TYR A 24 -7.13 -0.73 -6.08
CA TYR A 24 -7.12 -2.17 -6.34
C TYR A 24 -7.17 -3.02 -5.07
N CYS A 25 -7.07 -2.43 -3.87
CA CYS A 25 -7.24 -3.19 -2.65
C CYS A 25 -8.67 -3.76 -2.60
N PRO A 26 -8.85 -5.08 -2.47
CA PRO A 26 -10.19 -5.68 -2.43
C PRO A 26 -10.93 -5.29 -1.14
N GLU A 27 -10.18 -4.97 -0.09
CA GLU A 27 -10.71 -4.57 1.20
C GLU A 27 -10.84 -3.04 1.27
N ALA A 28 -12.08 -2.55 1.30
CA ALA A 28 -12.37 -1.13 1.44
C ALA A 28 -11.66 -0.51 2.66
N ASN A 29 -11.19 0.74 2.51
CA ASN A 29 -10.54 1.53 3.57
C ASN A 29 -9.31 0.86 4.21
N THR A 30 -8.66 -0.08 3.52
CA THR A 30 -7.46 -0.76 4.03
C THR A 30 -6.18 -0.03 3.68
N ILE A 31 -6.15 0.66 2.55
CA ILE A 31 -5.04 1.52 2.15
C ILE A 31 -5.61 2.92 1.97
N LEU A 32 -5.03 3.89 2.67
CA LEU A 32 -5.49 5.27 2.69
C LEU A 32 -4.39 6.20 2.21
N PHE A 33 -4.77 7.37 1.70
CA PHE A 33 -3.80 8.43 1.42
C PHE A 33 -3.63 9.29 2.68
N ASP A 34 -2.43 9.26 3.24
CA ASP A 34 -2.04 10.15 4.33
C ASP A 34 -1.81 11.55 3.76
N LYS A 35 -2.60 12.52 4.21
CA LYS A 35 -2.53 13.89 3.69
C LYS A 35 -1.32 14.68 4.20
N GLU A 36 -0.78 14.31 5.36
CA GLU A 36 0.35 14.98 5.99
C GLU A 36 1.65 14.48 5.37
N LYS A 37 1.85 13.16 5.35
CA LYS A 37 3.01 12.51 4.73
C LYS A 37 2.96 12.49 3.20
N LYS A 38 1.75 12.60 2.62
CA LYS A 38 1.49 12.49 1.17
C LYS A 38 1.89 11.14 0.56
N VAL A 39 1.78 10.07 1.35
CA VAL A 39 2.04 8.68 0.94
C VAL A 39 0.81 7.82 1.16
N ALA A 40 0.82 6.60 0.63
CA ALA A 40 -0.17 5.60 0.99
C ALA A 40 0.17 4.99 2.36
N VAL A 41 -0.83 4.66 3.17
CA VAL A 41 -0.65 4.00 4.48
C VAL A 41 -1.61 2.82 4.60
N VAL A 42 -1.14 1.74 5.21
CA VAL A 42 -1.93 0.51 5.41
C VAL A 42 -2.55 0.53 6.80
N VAL A 43 -3.87 0.34 6.86
CA VAL A 43 -4.61 0.13 8.09
C VAL A 43 -4.45 -1.35 8.47
N GLU A 44 -3.41 -1.66 9.25
CA GLU A 44 -2.97 -3.04 9.53
C GLU A 44 -4.10 -3.99 9.97
N PRO A 45 -5.03 -3.61 10.88
CA PRO A 45 -6.11 -4.51 11.31
C PRO A 45 -7.09 -4.91 10.20
N ARG A 46 -7.10 -4.18 9.07
CA ARG A 46 -7.95 -4.48 7.90
C ARG A 46 -7.19 -5.28 6.84
N CYS A 47 -5.86 -5.26 6.86
CA CYS A 47 -5.05 -5.94 5.86
C CYS A 47 -5.21 -7.46 5.97
N LYS A 48 -5.48 -8.11 4.83
CA LYS A 48 -5.61 -9.58 4.72
C LYS A 48 -4.36 -10.24 4.14
N GLY A 49 -3.29 -9.49 3.89
CA GLY A 49 -2.04 -10.03 3.35
C GLY A 49 -2.15 -10.63 1.95
N CYS A 50 -3.10 -10.16 1.12
CA CYS A 50 -3.36 -10.73 -0.22
C CYS A 50 -2.37 -10.31 -1.32
N GLU A 51 -1.38 -9.48 -1.01
CA GLU A 51 -0.29 -9.05 -1.91
C GLU A 51 -0.68 -8.25 -3.17
N LEU A 52 -1.97 -8.06 -3.46
CA LEU A 52 -2.40 -7.34 -4.67
C LEU A 52 -1.84 -5.91 -4.75
N CYS A 53 -1.71 -5.22 -3.62
CA CYS A 53 -1.09 -3.90 -3.53
C CYS A 53 0.41 -3.90 -3.89
N VAL A 54 1.14 -4.97 -3.56
CA VAL A 54 2.56 -5.17 -3.95
C VAL A 54 2.65 -5.33 -5.46
N VAL A 55 1.83 -6.23 -6.03
CA VAL A 55 1.80 -6.52 -7.47
C VAL A 55 1.50 -5.27 -8.28
N VAL A 56 0.46 -4.50 -7.93
CA VAL A 56 0.10 -3.28 -8.68
C VAL A 56 1.14 -2.18 -8.54
N CYS A 57 1.77 -2.05 -7.36
CA CYS A 57 2.83 -1.06 -7.15
C CYS A 57 4.08 -1.40 -7.98
N SER A 58 4.40 -2.69 -8.11
CA SER A 58 5.48 -3.16 -8.97
C SER A 58 5.16 -3.01 -10.47
N ALA A 59 3.93 -3.33 -10.88
CA ALA A 59 3.48 -3.12 -12.26
C ALA A 59 3.55 -1.63 -12.68
N ALA A 60 3.31 -0.72 -11.75
CA ALA A 60 3.48 0.72 -11.93
C ALA A 60 4.96 1.19 -11.84
N LYS A 61 5.91 0.27 -11.62
CA LYS A 61 7.35 0.51 -11.49
C LYS A 61 7.76 1.40 -10.32
N HIS A 62 6.99 1.41 -9.23
CA HIS A 62 7.32 2.17 -8.02
C HIS A 62 7.98 1.29 -6.94
N ASN A 63 7.55 0.02 -6.83
CA ASN A 63 8.07 -0.94 -5.85
C ASN A 63 8.11 -0.39 -4.41
N ALA A 64 7.07 0.37 -4.04
CA ALA A 64 6.99 1.08 -2.76
C ALA A 64 6.20 0.32 -1.69
N ILE A 65 5.83 -0.94 -1.93
CA ILE A 65 5.05 -1.76 -1.00
C ILE A 65 5.68 -3.14 -0.91
N GLU A 66 5.86 -3.63 0.30
CA GLU A 66 6.34 -4.98 0.59
C GLU A 66 5.39 -5.72 1.53
N LEU A 67 5.54 -7.04 1.61
CA LEU A 67 4.80 -7.88 2.54
C LEU A 67 5.71 -8.25 3.72
N VAL A 68 5.27 -7.94 4.93
CA VAL A 68 6.01 -8.25 6.16
C VAL A 68 5.21 -9.21 7.03
N HIS A 69 5.91 -10.01 7.84
CA HIS A 69 5.29 -11.00 8.73
C HIS A 69 5.42 -10.53 10.19
N ARG A 70 4.30 -10.42 10.90
CA ARG A 70 4.23 -10.02 12.32
C ARG A 70 3.50 -11.06 13.15
#